data_AF-A0A452YJM9-F1
#
_entry.id   AF-A0A452YJM9-F1
#
_cell.length_a   1.000
_cell.length_b   1.000
_cell.length_c   1.000
_cell.angle_alpha   90.00
_cell.angle_beta   90.00
_cell.angle_gamma   90.00
#
_symmetry.space_group_name_H-M   'P 1'
#
loop_
_entity.id
_entity.type
_entity.pdbx_description
1 polymer ?
#
loop_
_entity_poly.entity_id
_entity_poly.type
_entity_poly.pdbx_seq_one_letter_code
_entity_poly.pdbx_strand_id
1 'polypeptide(L)'
;HARPWWMSVVYGPQEDEEKIAFLQEIRDIRADCPGPWMLCGDFNLILRDEDKNNGNLNRRMMGRFRRLVNDLALKEVYLNGRRFTWSNEQTPPTLVHLDRVFCTVDWEDAHGDCHLR
;
A
#
# COMPACT_ATOMS: atom_id res chain seq x y z
N HIS A 1 -2.65 29.67 3.37
CA HIS A 1 -3.46 28.60 3.99
C HIS A 1 -3.05 27.28 3.37
N ALA A 2 -2.77 26.24 4.18
CA ALA A 2 -2.51 24.90 3.65
C ALA A 2 -3.76 24.38 2.93
N ARG A 3 -3.60 23.74 1.77
CA ARG A 3 -4.73 23.14 1.05
C ARG A 3 -5.21 21.90 1.82
N PRO A 4 -6.53 21.70 1.99
CA PRO A 4 -7.04 20.48 2.62
C PRO A 4 -6.68 19.26 1.77
N TRP A 5 -6.43 18.13 2.44
CA TRP A 5 -6.06 16.87 1.84
C TRP A 5 -6.66 15.71 2.65
N TRP A 6 -6.73 14.52 2.03
CA TRP A 6 -7.37 13.33 2.59
C TRP A 6 -6.35 12.31 3.07
N MET A 7 -6.66 11.63 4.17
CA MET A 7 -5.88 10.49 4.66
C MET A 7 -6.78 9.30 4.91
N SER A 8 -6.41 8.14 4.37
CA SER A 8 -7.07 6.87 4.63
C SER A 8 -6.07 5.90 5.24
N VAL A 9 -6.44 5.31 6.38
CA VAL A 9 -5.67 4.25 7.04
C VAL A 9 -6.40 2.93 6.84
N VAL A 10 -5.70 1.92 6.33
CA VAL A 10 -6.30 0.63 5.97
C VAL A 10 -5.70 -0.54 6.75
N TYR A 11 -6.51 -1.58 6.91
CA TYR A 11 -6.08 -2.90 7.37
C TYR A 11 -6.68 -3.95 6.42
N GLY A 12 -5.82 -4.58 5.62
CA GLY A 12 -6.21 -5.49 4.56
C GLY A 12 -6.60 -6.88 5.08
N PRO A 13 -7.61 -7.53 4.48
CA PRO A 13 -8.07 -8.85 4.90
C PRO A 13 -7.08 -9.96 4.53
N GLN A 14 -7.21 -11.13 5.16
CA GLN A 14 -6.32 -12.27 4.92
C GLN A 14 -6.77 -13.12 3.71
N GLU A 15 -8.08 -13.32 3.55
CA GLU A 15 -8.64 -14.22 2.55
C GLU A 15 -8.60 -13.63 1.15
N ASP A 16 -8.35 -14.47 0.15
CA ASP A 16 -8.16 -14.04 -1.24
C ASP A 16 -9.41 -13.38 -1.82
N GLU A 17 -10.61 -13.81 -1.44
CA GLU A 17 -11.87 -13.21 -1.91
C GLU A 17 -12.12 -11.83 -1.31
N GLU A 18 -11.89 -11.69 0.00
CA GLU A 18 -12.02 -10.42 0.72
C GLU A 18 -11.01 -9.39 0.22
N LYS A 19 -9.80 -9.83 -0.16
CA LYS A 19 -8.80 -8.95 -0.79
C LYS A 19 -9.31 -8.32 -2.09
N ILE A 20 -10.18 -9.00 -2.85
CA ILE A 20 -10.77 -8.44 -4.07
C ILE A 20 -11.74 -7.32 -3.72
N ALA A 21 -12.60 -7.55 -2.74
CA ALA A 21 -13.55 -6.56 -2.25
C ALA A 21 -12.82 -5.36 -1.66
N PHE A 22 -11.77 -5.59 -0.87
CA PHE A 22 -10.91 -4.55 -0.32
C PHE A 22 -10.27 -3.66 -1.40
N LEU A 23 -9.76 -4.26 -2.50
CA LEU A 23 -9.24 -3.47 -3.62
C LEU A 23 -10.33 -2.66 -4.34
N GLN A 24 -11.60 -3.09 -4.30
CA GLN A 24 -12.70 -2.28 -4.81
C GLN A 24 -13.03 -1.14 -3.85
N GLU A 25 -13.11 -1.42 -2.56
CA GLU A 25 -13.36 -0.41 -1.51
C GLU A 25 -12.34 0.74 -1.56
N ILE A 26 -11.05 0.44 -1.80
CA ILE A 26 -10.04 1.50 -1.98
C ILE A 26 -10.36 2.41 -3.18
N ARG A 27 -10.91 1.88 -4.27
CA ARG A 27 -11.36 2.70 -5.42
C ARG A 27 -12.54 3.58 -5.04
N ASP A 28 -13.48 3.03 -4.28
CA ASP A 28 -14.66 3.74 -3.84
C ASP A 28 -14.27 4.89 -2.89
N ILE A 29 -13.39 4.64 -1.92
CA ILE A 29 -12.80 5.67 -1.04
C ILE A 29 -12.10 6.75 -1.86
N ARG A 30 -11.30 6.38 -2.88
CA ARG A 30 -10.63 7.36 -3.75
C ARG A 30 -11.63 8.27 -4.47
N ALA A 31 -12.76 7.72 -4.93
CA ALA A 31 -13.80 8.49 -5.61
C ALA A 31 -14.43 9.54 -4.68
N ASP A 32 -14.54 9.22 -3.39
CA ASP A 32 -15.08 10.11 -2.35
C ASP A 32 -14.05 11.12 -1.79
N CYS A 33 -12.77 10.98 -2.13
CA CYS A 33 -11.67 11.83 -1.64
C CYS A 33 -11.11 12.77 -2.73
N PRO A 34 -11.84 13.78 -3.23
CA PRO A 34 -11.35 14.65 -4.29
C PRO A 34 -10.15 15.49 -3.84
N GLY A 35 -9.10 15.55 -4.68
CA GLY A 35 -7.85 16.26 -4.41
C GLY A 35 -6.72 15.40 -3.83
N PRO A 36 -5.74 16.02 -3.15
CA PRO A 36 -4.57 15.33 -2.61
C PRO A 36 -4.95 14.25 -1.60
N TRP A 37 -4.36 13.07 -1.73
CA TRP A 37 -4.71 11.91 -0.93
C TRP A 37 -3.49 11.10 -0.53
N MET A 38 -3.47 10.67 0.73
CA MET A 38 -2.54 9.70 1.28
C MET A 38 -3.30 8.45 1.74
N LEU A 39 -2.75 7.29 1.42
CA LEU A 39 -3.28 5.98 1.78
C LEU A 39 -2.17 5.19 2.48
N CYS A 40 -2.38 4.75 3.71
CA CYS A 40 -1.36 4.03 4.47
C CYS A 40 -1.93 2.90 5.33
N GLY A 41 -1.08 1.96 5.75
CA GLY A 41 -1.43 0.89 6.68
C GLY A 41 -0.93 -0.47 6.23
N ASP A 42 -1.43 -1.53 6.88
CA ASP A 42 -1.17 -2.91 6.53
C ASP A 42 -2.13 -3.33 5.41
N PHE A 43 -1.61 -3.59 4.21
CA PHE A 43 -2.44 -4.00 3.08
C PHE A 43 -2.69 -5.50 3.04
N ASN A 44 -1.93 -6.30 3.79
CA ASN A 44 -1.90 -7.76 3.70
C ASN A 44 -1.71 -8.27 2.25
N LEU A 45 -1.01 -7.48 1.43
CA LEU A 45 -0.82 -7.68 0.00
C LEU A 45 0.63 -7.43 -0.39
N ILE A 46 1.15 -8.36 -1.20
CA ILE A 46 2.50 -8.26 -1.75
C ILE A 46 2.45 -7.47 -3.06
N LEU A 47 3.31 -6.45 -3.21
CA LEU A 47 3.35 -5.59 -4.41
C LEU A 47 4.38 -6.11 -5.43
N ARG A 48 5.56 -6.48 -4.94
CA ARG A 48 6.73 -6.93 -5.71
C ARG A 48 7.22 -8.28 -5.21
N ASP A 49 7.87 -9.05 -6.08
CA ASP A 49 8.41 -10.37 -5.72
C ASP A 49 9.43 -10.27 -4.56
N GLU A 50 10.20 -9.18 -4.52
CA GLU A 50 11.22 -8.89 -3.51
C GLU A 50 10.69 -8.52 -2.11
N ASP A 51 9.37 -8.33 -1.98
CA ASP A 51 8.69 -8.04 -0.71
C ASP A 51 8.44 -9.31 0.11
N LYS A 52 8.79 -10.49 -0.41
CA LYS A 52 8.76 -11.75 0.33
C LYS A 52 10.10 -12.46 0.17
N ASN A 53 10.58 -13.07 1.25
CA ASN A 53 11.87 -13.77 1.24
C ASN A 53 11.83 -15.18 0.59
N ASN A 54 10.71 -15.59 0.01
CA ASN A 54 10.55 -16.88 -0.66
C ASN A 54 9.60 -16.78 -1.86
N GLY A 55 9.63 -17.81 -2.73
CA GLY A 55 8.87 -17.83 -3.99
C GLY A 55 7.37 -18.17 -3.87
N ASN A 56 6.84 -18.36 -2.66
CA ASN A 56 5.41 -18.67 -2.48
C ASN A 56 4.57 -17.38 -2.62
N LEU A 57 4.27 -17.01 -3.86
CA LEU A 57 3.66 -15.74 -4.25
C LEU A 57 2.35 -15.96 -5.00
N ASN A 58 1.28 -15.30 -4.56
CA ASN A 58 0.04 -15.20 -5.32
C ASN A 58 0.18 -14.13 -6.41
N ARG A 59 0.81 -14.49 -7.54
CA ARG A 59 1.10 -13.55 -8.65
C ARG A 59 -0.15 -12.90 -9.24
N ARG A 60 -1.30 -13.58 -9.18
CA ARG A 60 -2.59 -13.04 -9.64
C ARG A 60 -3.04 -11.89 -8.75
N MET A 61 -2.98 -12.07 -7.43
CA MET A 61 -3.33 -11.03 -6.46
C MET A 61 -2.34 -9.86 -6.52
N MET A 62 -1.04 -10.13 -6.60
CA MET A 62 -0.01 -9.09 -6.81
C MET A 62 -0.30 -8.25 -8.06
N GLY A 63 -0.72 -8.89 -9.15
CA GLY A 63 -1.10 -8.19 -10.38
C GLY A 63 -2.35 -7.31 -10.21
N ARG A 64 -3.30 -7.70 -9.36
CA ARG A 64 -4.48 -6.87 -9.04
C ARG A 64 -4.10 -5.66 -8.20
N PHE A 65 -3.25 -5.87 -7.19
CA PHE A 65 -2.78 -4.77 -6.35
C PHE A 65 -1.93 -3.77 -7.14
N ARG A 66 -1.00 -4.24 -7.99
CA ARG A 66 -0.24 -3.37 -8.91
C ARG A 66 -1.14 -2.58 -9.85
N ARG A 67 -2.19 -3.20 -10.39
CA ARG A 67 -3.18 -2.49 -11.21
C ARG A 67 -3.91 -1.42 -10.42
N LEU A 68 -4.37 -1.70 -9.19
CA LEU A 68 -4.96 -0.67 -8.32
C LEU A 68 -4.02 0.53 -8.16
N VAL A 69 -2.78 0.30 -7.74
CA VAL A 69 -1.78 1.37 -7.53
C VAL A 69 -1.61 2.22 -8.80
N ASN A 70 -1.51 1.56 -9.96
CA ASN A 70 -1.38 2.25 -11.25
C ASN A 70 -2.66 3.01 -11.66
N ASP A 71 -3.83 2.37 -11.56
CA ASP A 71 -5.13 2.93 -11.94
C ASP A 71 -5.44 4.20 -11.12
N LEU A 72 -5.04 4.20 -9.85
CA LEU A 72 -5.24 5.33 -8.93
C LEU A 72 -4.07 6.33 -8.97
N ALA A 73 -3.09 6.13 -9.84
CA ALA A 73 -1.87 6.96 -9.97
C ALA A 73 -1.18 7.22 -8.62
N LEU A 74 -1.12 6.17 -7.79
CA LEU A 74 -0.51 6.23 -6.47
C LEU A 74 1.00 6.03 -6.55
N LYS A 75 1.73 6.92 -5.89
CA LYS A 75 3.16 6.82 -5.67
C LYS A 75 3.42 6.24 -4.29
N GLU A 76 4.29 5.24 -4.22
CA GLU A 76 4.74 4.73 -2.92
C GLU A 76 5.71 5.72 -2.29
N VAL A 77 5.41 6.13 -1.07
CA VAL A 77 6.32 6.92 -0.24
C VAL A 77 7.25 5.94 0.46
N TYR A 78 8.51 5.96 0.04
CA TYR A 78 9.51 5.09 0.64
C TYR A 78 9.82 5.58 2.06
N LEU A 79 9.36 4.85 3.07
CA LEU A 79 9.77 5.06 4.45
C LEU A 79 11.13 4.42 4.64
N ASN A 80 12.11 5.19 5.12
CA ASN A 80 13.44 4.67 5.42
C ASN A 80 13.32 3.69 6.60
N GLY A 81 13.24 2.39 6.31
CA GLY A 81 12.79 1.40 7.30
C GLY A 81 13.20 -0.04 7.00
N ARG A 82 12.68 -0.96 7.81
CA ARG A 82 12.94 -2.40 7.66
C ARG A 82 12.33 -2.90 6.35
N ARG A 83 13.12 -3.63 5.56
CA ARG A 83 12.69 -4.25 4.29
C ARG A 83 11.45 -5.14 4.42
N PHE A 84 11.21 -5.71 5.61
CA PHE A 84 10.05 -6.55 5.91
C PHE A 84 9.35 -6.02 7.16
N THR A 85 8.04 -6.11 7.20
CA THR A 85 7.21 -5.60 8.29
C THR A 85 6.50 -6.70 9.07
N TRP A 86 6.49 -7.93 8.53
CA TRP A 86 5.89 -9.10 9.17
C TRP A 86 6.80 -10.34 9.11
N SER A 87 6.71 -11.19 10.14
CA SER A 87 7.40 -12.49 10.25
C SER A 87 6.43 -13.56 10.75
N ASN A 88 6.55 -14.79 10.26
CA ASN A 88 5.79 -15.92 10.81
C ASN A 88 6.41 -16.52 12.08
N GLU A 89 7.54 -15.98 12.55
CA GLU A 89 8.27 -16.40 13.76
C GLU A 89 8.75 -17.87 13.76
N GLN A 90 8.80 -18.52 12.59
CA GLN A 90 9.32 -19.89 12.44
C GLN A 90 10.83 -19.91 12.09
N THR A 91 11.41 -21.11 12.03
CA THR A 91 12.81 -21.33 11.64
C THR A 91 12.90 -22.29 10.45
N PRO A 92 13.32 -21.84 9.25
CA PRO A 92 13.64 -20.45 8.88
C PRO A 92 12.38 -19.56 8.78
N PRO A 93 12.49 -18.25 9.08
CA PRO A 93 11.33 -17.36 9.08
C PRO A 93 10.88 -17.05 7.65
N THR A 94 9.56 -16.92 7.45
CA THR A 94 8.99 -16.21 6.31
C THR A 94 8.89 -14.74 6.67
N LEU A 95 9.47 -13.88 5.85
CA LEU A 95 9.47 -12.43 6.02
C LEU A 95 8.70 -11.79 4.87
N VAL A 96 7.82 -10.83 5.19
CA VAL A 96 6.95 -10.18 4.22
C VAL A 96 6.86 -8.68 4.50
N HIS A 97 6.81 -7.85 3.45
CA HIS A 97 6.55 -6.42 3.51
C HIS A 97 5.10 -6.12 3.13
N LEU A 98 4.28 -5.81 4.13
CA LEU A 98 2.83 -5.64 4.02
C LEU A 98 2.36 -4.21 4.31
N ASP A 99 3.09 -3.48 5.16
CA ASP A 99 2.78 -2.10 5.50
C ASP A 99 3.34 -1.14 4.47
N ARG A 100 2.49 -0.24 3.95
CA ARG A 100 2.87 0.72 2.92
C ARG A 100 2.27 2.09 3.16
N VAL A 101 2.90 3.09 2.56
CA VAL A 101 2.37 4.44 2.42
C VAL A 101 2.36 4.79 0.94
N PHE A 102 1.21 5.22 0.46
CA PHE A 102 1.01 5.74 -0.88
C PHE A 102 0.48 7.16 -0.81
N CYS A 103 0.80 7.97 -1.82
CA CYS A 103 0.24 9.29 -1.99
C CYS A 103 -0.07 9.56 -3.48
N THR A 104 -0.96 10.50 -3.73
CA THR A 104 -1.14 11.07 -5.07
C THR A 104 -0.06 12.11 -5.36
N VAL A 105 0.21 12.37 -6.65
CA VAL A 105 1.25 13.32 -7.07
C VAL A 105 0.99 14.74 -6.52
N ASP A 106 -0.26 15.19 -6.53
CA ASP A 106 -0.65 16.49 -5.98
C ASP A 106 -0.48 16.59 -4.45
N TRP A 107 -0.52 15.44 -3.74
CA TRP A 107 -0.13 15.38 -2.33
C TRP A 107 1.38 15.51 -2.18
N GLU A 108 2.15 14.76 -2.98
CA GLU A 108 3.61 14.85 -2.97
C GLU A 108 4.10 16.27 -3.31
N ASP A 109 3.56 16.92 -4.34
CA ASP A 109 3.96 18.27 -4.74
C ASP A 109 3.69 19.31 -3.64
N ALA A 110 2.61 19.12 -2.87
CA ALA A 110 2.25 20.00 -1.77
C ALA A 110 3.06 19.73 -0.49
N HIS A 111 3.62 18.52 -0.34
CA HIS A 111 4.26 18.03 0.88
C HIS A 111 5.67 17.47 0.64
N GLY A 112 6.32 17.79 -0.48
CA GLY A 112 7.58 17.17 -0.93
C GLY A 112 8.78 17.43 -0.02
N ASP A 113 8.74 18.51 0.78
CA ASP A 113 9.72 18.81 1.82
C ASP A 113 9.56 17.91 3.08
N CYS A 114 8.42 17.22 3.22
CA CYS A 114 8.23 16.17 4.22
C CYS A 114 8.90 14.88 3.73
N HIS A 115 10.23 14.88 3.68
CA HIS A 115 10.97 13.62 3.75
C HIS A 115 10.63 12.98 5.10
N LEU A 116 9.73 12.00 5.10
CA LEU A 116 9.54 11.07 6.22
C LEU A 116 10.83 10.26 6.35
N ARG A 117 11.83 10.88 7.01
CA ARG A 117 13.11 10.26 7.37
C ARG A 117 12.92 9.27 8.49
#